data_AF-A0AB39SMN8-F1
#
_entry.id   AF-A0AB39SMN8-F1
#
_cell.length_a   1.000
_cell.length_b   1.000
_cell.length_c   1.000
_cell.angle_alpha   90.00
_cell.angle_beta   90.00
_cell.angle_gamma   90.00
#
_symmetry.space_group_name_H-M   'P 1'
#
loop_
_entity.id
_entity.type
_entity.pdbx_description
1 polymer ?
#
loop_
_entity_poly.entity_id
_entity_poly.type
_entity_poly.pdbx_seq_one_letter_code
_entity_poly.pdbx_strand_id
1 'polypeptide(L)'
;MTGTHAFCWGGMDLITQETEVDPLLHNCLEPILVGNDREVPFTPDSGPYTLTDKLTALGFDLTRAQVEEVLDRSRELMADGGRLLTDEDLAALAREAR
;
A
#
# COMPACT_ATOMS: atom_id res chain seq x y z
N MET A 1 -6.26 20.88 9.77
CA MET A 1 -6.80 19.52 9.61
C MET A 1 -6.09 18.62 10.61
N THR A 2 -6.79 17.90 11.48
CA THR A 2 -6.17 17.22 12.65
C THR A 2 -6.61 15.76 12.84
N GLY A 3 -7.39 15.19 11.90
CA GLY A 3 -7.76 13.78 11.96
C GLY A 3 -6.54 12.90 11.67
N THR A 4 -6.36 11.83 12.46
CA THR A 4 -5.26 10.87 12.32
C THR A 4 -5.21 10.16 10.97
N HIS A 5 -6.33 10.10 10.25
CA HIS A 5 -6.43 9.49 8.92
C HIS A 5 -6.77 10.50 7.82
N ALA A 6 -6.65 11.81 8.09
CA ALA A 6 -6.97 12.85 7.11
C ALA A 6 -6.09 12.76 5.85
N PHE A 7 -4.92 12.13 5.95
CA PHE A 7 -3.99 11.88 4.86
C PHE A 7 -3.63 10.40 4.70
N CYS A 8 -4.56 9.51 5.10
CA CYS A 8 -4.45 8.09 4.82
C CYS A 8 -4.99 7.82 3.41
N TRP A 9 -4.10 7.48 2.49
CA TRP A 9 -4.39 7.36 1.06
C TRP A 9 -4.43 5.90 0.60
N GLY A 10 -4.78 4.99 1.51
CA GLY A 10 -5.06 3.60 1.18
C GLY A 10 -6.29 3.51 0.27
N GLY A 11 -6.28 2.58 -0.67
CA GLY A 11 -7.37 2.45 -1.63
C GLY A 11 -6.94 1.75 -2.91
N MET A 12 -7.58 2.13 -4.01
CA MET A 12 -7.33 1.54 -5.33
C MET A 12 -5.90 1.80 -5.80
N ASP A 13 -5.34 0.81 -6.49
CA ASP A 13 -4.00 0.85 -7.09
C ASP A 13 -3.72 2.17 -7.83
N LEU A 14 -4.68 2.61 -8.67
CA LEU A 14 -4.59 3.85 -9.44
C LEU A 14 -4.37 5.09 -8.56
N ILE A 15 -5.12 5.22 -7.47
CA ILE A 15 -5.06 6.38 -6.58
C ILE A 15 -3.67 6.47 -5.95
N THR A 16 -3.11 5.33 -5.52
CA THR A 16 -1.76 5.31 -4.94
C THR A 16 -0.70 5.71 -5.95
N GLN A 17 -0.79 5.22 -7.19
CA GLN A 17 0.19 5.53 -8.25
C GLN A 17 0.11 6.98 -8.73
N GLU A 18 -1.09 7.54 -8.85
CA GLU A 18 -1.28 8.94 -9.26
C GLU A 18 -0.64 9.93 -8.27
N THR A 19 -0.59 9.57 -6.98
CA THR A 19 0.00 10.43 -5.95
C THR A 19 1.52 10.55 -5.99
N GLU A 20 2.20 9.68 -6.74
CA GLU A 20 3.63 9.81 -7.05
C GLU A 20 3.87 10.73 -8.26
N VAL A 21 2.86 10.94 -9.11
CA VAL A 21 2.93 11.88 -10.23
C VAL A 21 2.57 13.29 -9.80
N ASP A 22 1.43 13.45 -9.14
CA ASP A 22 0.98 14.71 -8.56
C ASP A 22 0.36 14.43 -7.18
N PRO A 23 1.06 14.80 -6.07
CA PRO A 23 0.57 14.53 -4.72
C PRO A 23 -0.70 15.30 -4.36
N LEU A 24 -1.09 16.31 -5.17
CA LEU A 24 -2.28 17.12 -4.98
C LEU A 24 -3.45 16.70 -5.90
N LEU A 25 -3.30 15.65 -6.72
CA LEU A 25 -4.37 15.23 -7.63
C LEU A 25 -5.67 14.90 -6.90
N HIS A 26 -5.55 14.30 -5.71
CA HIS A 26 -6.68 13.90 -4.87
C HIS A 26 -6.85 14.77 -3.62
N ASN A 27 -5.97 15.76 -3.40
CA ASN A 27 -5.94 16.57 -2.18
C ASN A 27 -5.61 18.03 -2.48
N CYS A 28 -6.26 18.97 -1.79
CA CYS A 28 -6.02 20.39 -2.01
C CYS A 28 -4.77 20.94 -1.30
N LEU A 29 -4.08 20.13 -0.49
CA LEU A 29 -2.85 20.52 0.21
C LEU A 29 -2.00 19.31 0.62
N GLU A 30 -0.69 19.52 0.74
CA GLU A 30 0.24 18.50 1.22
C GLU A 30 0.17 18.34 2.76
N PRO A 31 0.25 17.10 3.29
CA PRO A 31 0.16 16.83 4.73
C PRO A 31 1.16 17.61 5.59
N ILE A 32 2.37 17.82 5.06
CA ILE A 32 3.46 18.48 5.77
C ILE A 32 3.13 19.94 6.14
N LEU A 33 2.26 20.61 5.38
CA LEU A 33 1.83 21.98 5.63
C LEU A 33 1.03 22.14 6.94
N VAL A 34 0.51 21.04 7.48
CA VAL A 34 -0.22 21.00 8.74
C VAL A 34 0.46 20.11 9.79
N GLY A 35 1.74 19.77 9.58
CA GLY A 35 2.52 18.93 10.51
C GLY A 35 2.02 17.48 10.57
N ASN A 36 1.56 16.94 9.44
CA ASN A 36 1.09 15.57 9.32
C ASN A 36 1.89 14.82 8.24
N ASP A 37 1.80 13.49 8.25
CA ASP A 37 2.47 12.61 7.30
C ASP A 37 1.45 11.92 6.39
N ARG A 38 1.92 11.55 5.19
CA ARG A 38 1.16 10.71 4.27
C ARG A 38 1.35 9.25 4.66
N GLU A 39 0.26 8.51 4.76
CA GLU A 39 0.28 7.06 4.98
C GLU A 39 -0.48 6.35 3.85
N VAL A 40 0.12 5.30 3.28
CA VAL A 40 -0.53 4.43 2.29
C VAL A 40 -0.59 3.02 2.88
N PRO A 41 -1.68 2.65 3.59
CA PRO A 41 -1.86 1.27 4.04
C PRO A 41 -2.15 0.35 2.86
N PHE A 42 -1.78 -0.93 3.01
CA PHE A 42 -2.16 -1.95 2.05
C PHE A 42 -3.57 -2.45 2.36
N THR A 43 -4.46 -2.38 1.38
CA THR A 43 -5.89 -2.70 1.52
C THR A 43 -6.32 -3.77 0.53
N PRO A 44 -7.53 -4.36 0.68
CA PRO A 44 -8.06 -5.30 -0.32
C PRO A 44 -8.17 -4.73 -1.73
N ASP A 45 -8.32 -3.40 -1.84
CA ASP A 45 -8.41 -2.67 -3.12
C ASP A 45 -7.04 -2.28 -3.69
N SER A 46 -5.96 -2.45 -2.92
CA SER A 46 -4.60 -2.27 -3.41
C SER A 46 -4.32 -3.26 -4.53
N GLY A 47 -3.59 -2.81 -5.54
CA GLY A 47 -3.25 -3.63 -6.69
C GLY A 47 -1.76 -3.97 -6.75
N PRO A 48 -1.32 -4.55 -7.88
CA PRO A 48 0.05 -5.03 -8.03
C PRO A 48 1.08 -3.90 -7.96
N TYR A 49 0.76 -2.66 -8.35
CA TYR A 49 1.75 -1.57 -8.30
C TYR A 49 1.96 -1.06 -6.87
N THR A 50 0.88 -0.81 -6.11
CA THR A 50 0.97 -0.50 -4.67
C THR A 50 1.75 -1.59 -3.93
N LEU A 51 1.48 -2.87 -4.25
CA LEU A 51 2.20 -3.99 -3.63
C LEU A 51 3.68 -3.97 -4.00
N THR A 52 4.01 -3.75 -5.27
CA THR A 52 5.39 -3.67 -5.75
C THR A 52 6.16 -2.56 -5.05
N ASP A 53 5.57 -1.36 -4.93
CA ASP A 53 6.21 -0.22 -4.27
C ASP A 53 6.46 -0.50 -2.79
N LYS A 54 5.48 -1.08 -2.09
CA LYS A 54 5.63 -1.51 -0.69
C LYS A 54 6.72 -2.55 -0.54
N LEU A 55 6.73 -3.59 -1.36
CA LEU A 55 7.74 -4.65 -1.30
C LEU A 55 9.13 -4.12 -1.60
N THR A 56 9.26 -3.20 -2.57
CA THR A 56 10.51 -2.51 -2.90
C THR A 56 11.01 -1.68 -1.72
N ALA A 57 10.13 -0.92 -1.06
CA ALA A 57 10.45 -0.16 0.15
C ALA A 57 10.90 -1.06 1.32
N LEU A 58 10.39 -2.31 1.36
CA LEU A 58 10.80 -3.34 2.33
C LEU A 58 12.06 -4.12 1.90
N GLY A 59 12.64 -3.81 0.74
CA GLY A 59 13.87 -4.42 0.24
C GLY A 59 13.68 -5.72 -0.55
N PHE A 60 12.46 -5.99 -1.04
CA PHE A 60 12.16 -7.12 -1.90
C PHE A 60 12.05 -6.69 -3.36
N ASP A 61 12.79 -7.37 -4.23
CA ASP A 61 12.69 -7.23 -5.69
C ASP A 61 12.10 -8.55 -6.22
N LEU A 62 10.78 -8.54 -6.45
CA LEU A 62 10.03 -9.70 -6.92
C LEU A 62 9.67 -9.55 -8.39
N THR A 63 9.63 -10.67 -9.10
CA THR A 63 9.08 -10.70 -10.46
C THR A 63 7.58 -10.45 -10.44
N ARG A 64 7.02 -10.02 -11.58
CA ARG A 64 5.58 -9.81 -11.73
C ARG A 64 4.74 -11.02 -11.29
N ALA A 65 5.16 -12.23 -11.65
CA ALA A 65 4.43 -13.45 -11.28
C ALA A 65 4.41 -13.67 -9.75
N GLN A 66 5.52 -13.37 -9.08
CA GLN A 66 5.61 -13.46 -7.62
C GLN A 66 4.79 -12.36 -6.94
N VAL A 67 4.76 -11.15 -7.51
CA VAL A 67 3.88 -10.07 -7.03
C VAL A 67 2.41 -10.48 -7.14
N GLU A 68 2.00 -11.08 -8.26
CA GLU A 68 0.63 -11.59 -8.46
C GLU A 68 0.29 -12.68 -7.42
N GLU A 69 1.21 -13.61 -7.14
CA GLU A 69 1.03 -14.63 -6.08
C GLU A 69 0.87 -14.00 -4.68
N VAL A 70 1.73 -13.06 -4.32
CA VAL A 70 1.66 -12.36 -3.03
C VAL A 70 0.37 -11.55 -2.93
N LEU A 71 -0.10 -10.94 -4.02
CA LEU A 71 -1.34 -10.18 -4.05
C LEU A 71 -2.55 -11.06 -3.76
N ASP A 72 -2.63 -12.23 -4.39
CA ASP A 72 -3.73 -13.18 -4.18
C ASP A 72 -3.74 -13.71 -2.74
N ARG A 73 -2.58 -14.15 -2.22
CA ARG A 73 -2.44 -14.58 -0.82
C ARG A 73 -2.78 -13.47 0.17
N SER A 74 -2.40 -12.23 -0.15
CA SER A 74 -2.71 -11.09 0.71
C SER A 74 -4.22 -10.86 0.84
N ARG A 75 -4.96 -11.01 -0.26
CA ARG A 75 -6.42 -10.88 -0.27
C ARG A 75 -7.08 -11.98 0.55
N GLU A 76 -6.63 -13.22 0.41
CA GLU A 76 -7.12 -14.36 1.19
C GLU A 76 -6.93 -14.11 2.69
N LEU A 77 -5.73 -13.70 3.11
CA LEU A 77 -5.44 -13.44 4.52
C LEU A 77 -6.26 -12.29 5.10
N MET A 78 -6.50 -11.22 4.33
CA MET A 78 -7.37 -10.12 4.77
C MET A 78 -8.83 -10.55 4.88
N ALA A 79 -9.31 -11.36 3.93
CA ALA A 79 -10.67 -11.87 3.94
C ALA A 79 -10.92 -12.79 5.15
N ASP A 80 -9.96 -13.68 5.46
CA ASP A 80 -10.06 -14.62 6.57
C ASP A 80 -9.84 -13.96 7.93
N GLY A 81 -8.89 -13.03 8.02
CA GLY A 81 -8.48 -12.38 9.27
C GLY A 81 -9.32 -11.17 9.66
N GLY A 82 -10.08 -10.59 8.73
CA GLY A 82 -10.88 -9.38 8.96
C GLY A 82 -10.05 -8.15 9.34
N ARG A 83 -8.76 -8.13 9.00
CA ARG A 83 -7.82 -7.05 9.29
C ARG A 83 -6.97 -6.72 8.07
N LEU A 84 -6.43 -5.50 8.02
CA LEU A 84 -5.42 -5.13 7.03
C LEU A 84 -4.09 -5.82 7.32
N LEU A 85 -3.30 -6.03 6.27
CA LEU A 85 -1.93 -6.53 6.39
C LEU A 85 -0.98 -5.40 6.75
N THR A 86 -0.06 -5.74 7.65
CA THR A 86 1.07 -4.90 8.02
C THR A 86 2.22 -5.14 7.06
N ASP A 87 3.20 -4.24 7.08
CA ASP A 87 4.45 -4.41 6.33
C ASP A 87 5.20 -5.70 6.73
N GLU A 88 5.05 -6.17 7.97
CA GLU A 88 5.63 -7.43 8.44
C GLU A 88 4.93 -8.65 7.82
N ASP A 89 3.60 -8.60 7.70
CA ASP A 89 2.82 -9.64 7.00
C ASP A 89 3.23 -9.71 5.51
N LEU A 90 3.36 -8.56 4.84
CA LEU A 90 3.79 -8.49 3.43
C LEU A 90 5.22 -9.01 3.24
N ALA A 91 6.13 -8.66 4.16
CA ALA A 91 7.49 -9.17 4.14
C ALA A 91 7.55 -10.69 4.39
N ALA A 92 6.65 -11.26 5.20
CA ALA A 92 6.54 -12.71 5.37
C ALA A 92 6.12 -13.39 4.06
N LEU A 93 5.06 -12.90 3.41
CA LEU A 93 4.59 -13.43 2.13
C LEU A 93 5.65 -13.33 1.03
N ALA A 94 6.37 -12.20 0.96
CA ALA A 94 7.42 -12.00 -0.03
C ALA A 94 8.61 -12.96 0.12
N ARG A 95 8.91 -13.41 1.36
CA ARG A 95 9.95 -14.43 1.59
C ARG A 95 9.50 -15.82 1.16
N GLU A 96 8.21 -16.12 1.23
CA GLU A 96 7.65 -17.42 0.83
C GLU A 96 7.57 -17.59 -0.70
N ALA A 97 7.38 -16.49 -1.44
CA ALA A 97 7.26 -16.50 -2.89
C ALA A 97 8.62 -16.55 -3.64
N ARG A 98 9.75 -16.54 -2.92
CA ARG A 98 11.11 -16.46 -3.49
C ARG A 98 11.78 -17.83 -3.64
#